data_AF-A0A7V4WV60-F1
#
_entry.id   AF-A0A7V4WV60-F1
#
_cell.length_a   1.000
_cell.length_b   1.000
_cell.length_c   1.000
_cell.angle_alpha   90.00
_cell.angle_beta   90.00
_cell.angle_gamma   90.00
#
_symmetry.space_group_name_H-M   'P 1'
#
loop_
_entity.id
_entity.type
_entity.pdbx_description
1 polymer ?
#
loop_
_entity_poly.entity_id
_entity_poly.type
_entity_poly.pdbx_seq_one_letter_code
_entity_poly.pdbx_strand_id
1 'polypeptide(L)'
;MDQLERLVTKANQGDKRALELVILNIKDLVYNLSLKMLLFPEDAKDATQEILIRVITHLSTFKHKSKFTTWVYRIAVNYLISYKGKLSSNFAMSFEEYGRMIDTGQSDQVAYTVNEGELNLLEEEVKVSCTQGVLLCLNELDRMIYILSELFGYNSVEGAALLNISSDNYRKKLSRARHKIRNFLQSKCGLVNESASCRCRKKIDFLIDLQLLNPERLRFAHLSKRSIDVVRKLQHLERTAAVYQSVPNFDAPQDLINRLKETLEVD
;
A
#
# COMPACT_ATOMS: atom_id res chain seq x y z
N MET A 1 -13.43 18.22 -21.36
CA MET A 1 -12.84 18.49 -20.04
C MET A 1 -13.61 17.67 -19.02
N ASP A 2 -12.91 16.73 -18.40
CA ASP A 2 -13.42 15.84 -17.36
C ASP A 2 -13.98 16.65 -16.17
N GLN A 3 -14.91 16.09 -15.40
CA GLN A 3 -15.52 16.78 -14.26
C GLN A 3 -14.46 17.26 -13.27
N LEU A 4 -13.45 16.42 -12.99
CA LEU A 4 -12.33 16.74 -12.12
C LEU A 4 -11.48 17.90 -12.68
N GLU A 5 -11.22 17.92 -13.98
CA GLU A 5 -10.46 19.01 -14.60
C GLU A 5 -11.17 20.36 -14.49
N ARG A 6 -12.51 20.39 -14.62
CA ARG A 6 -13.29 21.62 -14.40
C ARG A 6 -13.17 22.12 -12.97
N LEU A 7 -13.18 21.22 -11.99
CA LEU A 7 -12.97 21.56 -10.58
C LEU A 7 -11.56 22.13 -10.36
N VAL A 8 -10.54 21.55 -10.99
CA VAL A 8 -9.16 22.07 -10.93
C VAL A 8 -9.06 23.48 -11.52
N THR A 9 -9.71 23.74 -12.66
CA THR A 9 -9.72 25.09 -13.25
C THR A 9 -10.35 26.12 -12.32
N LYS A 10 -11.51 25.80 -11.71
CA LYS A 10 -12.17 26.68 -10.73
C LYS A 10 -11.33 26.88 -9.48
N ALA A 11 -10.73 25.81 -8.96
CA ALA A 11 -9.86 25.88 -7.78
C ALA A 11 -8.67 26.81 -8.02
N ASN A 12 -8.06 26.76 -9.21
CA ASN A 12 -6.99 27.69 -9.61
C ASN A 12 -7.44 29.15 -9.74
N GLN A 13 -8.76 29.40 -9.87
CA GLN A 13 -9.36 30.74 -9.86
C GLN A 13 -9.75 31.20 -8.45
N GLY A 14 -9.42 30.43 -7.41
CA GLY A 14 -9.72 30.76 -6.01
C GLY A 14 -11.03 30.17 -5.47
N ASP A 15 -11.73 29.31 -6.22
CA ASP A 15 -12.94 28.64 -5.74
C ASP A 15 -12.57 27.58 -4.68
N LYS A 16 -12.73 27.94 -3.40
CA LYS A 16 -12.48 27.08 -2.24
C LYS A 16 -13.32 25.79 -2.27
N ARG A 17 -14.56 25.86 -2.75
CA ARG A 17 -15.45 24.69 -2.82
C ARG A 17 -14.98 23.74 -3.91
N ALA A 18 -14.54 24.27 -5.04
CA ALA A 18 -13.94 23.45 -6.09
C ALA A 18 -12.65 22.78 -5.61
N LEU A 19 -11.79 23.49 -4.86
CA LEU A 19 -10.58 22.92 -4.26
C LEU A 19 -10.92 21.75 -3.32
N GLU A 20 -11.87 21.95 -2.42
CA GLU A 20 -12.33 20.88 -1.51
C GLU A 20 -12.78 19.63 -2.27
N LEU A 21 -13.58 19.81 -3.34
CA LEU A 21 -14.02 18.71 -4.18
C LEU A 21 -12.85 18.03 -4.93
N VAL A 22 -11.86 18.79 -5.40
CA VAL A 22 -10.64 18.21 -6.00
C VAL A 22 -9.95 17.28 -4.98
N ILE A 23 -9.75 17.74 -3.75
CA ILE A 23 -9.09 16.97 -2.70
C ILE A 23 -9.90 15.72 -2.33
N LEU A 24 -11.22 15.83 -2.18
CA LEU A 24 -12.09 14.69 -1.94
C LEU A 24 -12.00 13.63 -3.04
N ASN A 25 -11.80 14.02 -4.30
CA ASN A 25 -11.68 13.09 -5.43
C ASN A 25 -10.33 12.35 -5.46
N ILE A 26 -9.28 12.88 -4.81
CA ILE A 26 -7.92 12.30 -4.90
C ILE A 26 -7.40 11.72 -3.57
N LYS A 27 -8.03 12.03 -2.43
CA LYS A 27 -7.54 11.60 -1.11
C LYS A 27 -7.36 10.09 -1.01
N ASP A 28 -8.30 9.31 -1.53
CA ASP A 28 -8.28 7.84 -1.44
C ASP A 28 -7.21 7.26 -2.34
N LEU A 29 -7.01 7.86 -3.51
CA LEU A 29 -5.94 7.50 -4.44
C LEU A 29 -4.55 7.68 -3.80
N VAL A 30 -4.33 8.83 -3.16
CA VAL A 30 -3.07 9.14 -2.48
C VAL A 30 -2.90 8.23 -1.26
N TYR A 31 -3.95 8.04 -0.47
CA TYR A 31 -3.92 7.19 0.71
C TYR A 31 -3.57 5.75 0.40
N ASN A 32 -4.17 5.18 -0.65
CA ASN A 32 -3.86 3.81 -1.06
C ASN A 32 -2.41 3.65 -1.51
N LEU A 33 -1.87 4.60 -2.28
CA LEU A 33 -0.45 4.52 -2.65
C LEU A 33 0.46 4.58 -1.42
N SER A 34 0.19 5.52 -0.50
CA SER A 34 0.93 5.67 0.75
C SER A 34 0.83 4.39 1.60
N LEU A 35 -0.36 3.79 1.71
CA LEU A 35 -0.58 2.58 2.49
C LEU A 35 0.13 1.36 1.91
N LYS A 36 0.14 1.18 0.58
CA LYS A 36 0.93 0.09 -0.04
C LYS A 36 2.44 0.32 0.10
N MET A 37 2.87 1.58 0.14
CA MET A 37 4.29 1.92 0.29
C MET A 37 4.79 1.75 1.73
N LEU A 38 3.95 2.07 2.71
CA LEU A 38 4.32 2.22 4.13
C LEU A 38 3.73 1.16 5.04
N LEU A 39 2.75 0.37 4.60
CA LEU A 39 2.02 -0.67 5.36
C LEU A 39 1.19 -0.16 6.56
N PHE A 40 1.70 0.78 7.34
CA PHE A 40 1.08 1.26 8.56
C PHE A 40 0.10 2.42 8.27
N PRO A 41 -1.18 2.31 8.67
CA PRO A 41 -2.18 3.36 8.45
C PRO A 41 -1.78 4.74 8.99
N GLU A 42 -1.04 4.78 10.10
CA GLU A 42 -0.55 6.00 10.74
C GLU A 42 0.45 6.72 9.84
N ASP A 43 1.52 6.05 9.43
CA ASP A 43 2.51 6.59 8.50
C ASP A 43 1.86 6.97 7.15
N ALA A 44 0.93 6.15 6.66
CA ALA A 44 0.22 6.40 5.40
C ALA A 44 -0.67 7.65 5.47
N LYS A 45 -1.32 7.87 6.62
CA LYS A 45 -2.18 9.02 6.89
C LYS A 45 -1.36 10.32 6.93
N ASP A 46 -0.21 10.30 7.59
CA ASP A 46 0.71 11.43 7.66
C ASP A 46 1.29 11.76 6.28
N ALA A 47 1.78 10.76 5.54
CA ALA A 47 2.28 10.94 4.19
C ALA A 47 1.20 11.50 3.25
N THR A 48 -0.04 11.00 3.37
CA THR A 48 -1.17 11.46 2.54
C THR A 48 -1.49 12.93 2.80
N GLN A 49 -1.52 13.36 4.06
CA GLN A 49 -1.75 14.77 4.40
C GLN A 49 -0.69 15.67 3.76
N GLU A 50 0.59 15.33 3.92
CA GLU A 50 1.70 16.10 3.34
C GLU A 50 1.64 16.14 1.80
N ILE A 51 1.32 15.01 1.15
CA ILE A 51 1.15 14.96 -0.30
C ILE A 51 -0.01 15.84 -0.76
N LEU A 52 -1.15 15.83 -0.06
CA LEU A 52 -2.29 16.66 -0.42
C LEU A 52 -1.98 18.16 -0.22
N ILE A 53 -1.24 18.53 0.82
CA ILE A 53 -0.74 19.91 0.99
C ILE A 53 0.15 20.30 -0.20
N ARG A 54 1.04 19.42 -0.65
CA ARG A 54 1.87 19.65 -1.85
C ARG A 54 1.03 19.81 -3.11
N VAL A 55 -0.01 18.99 -3.27
CA VAL A 55 -0.96 19.10 -4.39
C VAL A 55 -1.64 20.47 -4.38
N ILE A 56 -2.15 20.92 -3.23
CA ILE A 56 -2.83 22.22 -3.08
C ILE A 56 -1.87 23.36 -3.41
N THR A 57 -0.70 23.39 -2.77
CA THR A 57 0.30 24.46 -2.91
C THR A 57 0.87 24.55 -4.33
N HIS A 58 0.90 23.44 -5.08
CA HIS A 58 1.42 23.39 -6.44
C HIS A 58 0.32 23.32 -7.51
N LEU A 59 -0.96 23.44 -7.15
CA LEU A 59 -2.09 23.23 -8.08
C LEU A 59 -2.01 24.12 -9.32
N SER A 60 -1.55 25.37 -9.15
CA SER A 60 -1.37 26.34 -10.23
C SER A 60 -0.32 25.93 -11.27
N THR A 61 0.59 25.00 -10.92
CA THR A 61 1.62 24.48 -11.83
C THR A 61 1.11 23.37 -12.75
N PHE A 62 -0.11 22.87 -12.55
CA PHE A 62 -0.70 21.84 -13.40
C PHE A 62 -1.07 22.41 -14.78
N LYS A 63 -0.30 22.05 -15.81
CA LYS A 63 -0.42 22.57 -17.18
C LYS A 63 -1.36 21.79 -18.11
N HIS A 64 -2.22 20.91 -17.59
CA HIS A 64 -3.13 20.06 -18.39
C HIS A 64 -2.46 19.22 -19.50
N LYS A 65 -1.17 18.89 -19.34
CA LYS A 65 -0.42 18.04 -20.29
C LYS A 65 -0.55 16.53 -20.02
N SER A 66 -1.27 16.17 -18.96
CA SER A 66 -1.58 14.81 -18.54
C SER A 66 -2.93 14.83 -17.82
N LYS A 67 -3.49 13.66 -17.51
CA LYS A 67 -4.58 13.57 -16.53
C LYS A 67 -4.12 14.18 -15.20
N PHE A 68 -5.04 14.81 -14.48
CA PHE A 68 -4.75 15.40 -13.18
C PHE A 68 -4.26 14.35 -12.17
N THR A 69 -4.86 13.16 -12.16
CA THR A 69 -4.44 12.04 -11.31
C THR A 69 -2.99 11.60 -11.57
N THR A 70 -2.54 11.61 -12.83
CA THR A 70 -1.13 11.34 -13.17
C THR A 70 -0.19 12.39 -12.59
N TRP A 71 -0.59 13.67 -12.59
CA TRP A 71 0.20 14.74 -12.00
C TRP A 71 0.27 14.62 -10.47
N VAL A 72 -0.85 14.29 -9.82
CA VAL A 72 -0.91 13.97 -8.38
C VAL A 72 0.00 12.79 -8.04
N TYR A 73 -0.04 11.71 -8.82
CA TYR A 73 0.83 10.55 -8.62
C TYR A 73 2.30 10.92 -8.70
N ARG A 74 2.70 11.81 -9.61
CA ARG A 74 4.10 12.24 -9.69
C ARG A 74 4.55 12.96 -8.42
N ILE A 75 3.69 13.78 -7.82
CA ILE A 75 3.97 14.42 -6.52
C ILE A 75 4.07 13.35 -5.42
N ALA A 76 3.10 12.44 -5.36
CA ALA A 76 3.04 11.39 -4.35
C ALA A 76 4.26 10.46 -4.41
N VAL A 77 4.61 9.97 -5.60
CA VAL A 77 5.73 9.07 -5.85
C VAL A 77 7.06 9.71 -5.44
N ASN A 78 7.30 10.96 -5.86
CA ASN A 78 8.52 11.69 -5.51
C ASN A 78 8.66 11.86 -3.99
N TYR A 79 7.57 12.19 -3.30
CA TYR A 79 7.57 12.31 -1.85
C TYR A 79 7.84 10.96 -1.16
N LEU A 80 7.08 9.93 -1.54
CA LEU A 80 7.08 8.62 -0.89
C LEU A 80 8.40 7.84 -1.03
N ILE A 81 9.17 8.06 -2.10
CA ILE A 81 10.48 7.39 -2.26
C ILE A 81 11.50 7.89 -1.24
N SER A 82 11.39 9.16 -0.84
CA SER A 82 12.27 9.75 0.18
C SER A 82 11.68 9.74 1.59
N TYR A 83 10.37 9.54 1.73
CA TYR A 83 9.69 9.58 3.02
C TYR A 83 10.03 8.35 3.86
N LYS A 84 10.37 8.60 5.14
CA LYS A 84 10.69 7.57 6.12
C LYS A 84 9.66 7.63 7.24
N GLY A 85 8.55 6.91 7.05
CA GLY A 85 7.54 6.74 8.09
C GLY A 85 8.15 6.06 9.31
N LYS A 86 7.68 6.41 10.51
CA LYS A 86 8.30 5.96 11.76
C LYS A 86 8.12 4.45 11.93
N LEU A 87 6.90 3.95 11.77
CA LEU A 87 6.57 2.54 11.99
C LEU A 87 7.13 1.68 10.86
N SER A 88 6.96 2.14 9.62
CA SER A 88 7.45 1.49 8.41
C SER A 88 8.97 1.35 8.38
N SER A 89 9.71 2.39 8.79
CA SER A 89 11.18 2.33 8.84
C SER A 89 11.67 1.40 9.95
N ASN A 90 11.00 1.38 11.10
CA ASN A 90 11.34 0.46 12.19
C ASN A 90 11.04 -1.00 11.86
N PHE A 91 10.04 -1.24 11.01
CA PHE A 91 9.66 -2.57 10.56
C PHE A 91 10.47 -3.05 9.34
N ALA A 92 11.00 -2.14 8.53
CA ALA A 92 11.74 -2.48 7.31
C ALA A 92 12.98 -3.33 7.65
N MET A 93 13.10 -4.47 6.98
CA MET A 93 14.18 -5.43 7.18
C MET A 93 14.45 -6.19 5.88
N SER A 94 15.59 -6.87 5.77
CA SER A 94 15.91 -7.69 4.62
C SER A 94 14.94 -8.89 4.46
N PHE A 95 14.90 -9.48 3.26
CA PHE A 95 14.15 -10.71 3.02
C PHE A 95 14.61 -11.87 3.93
N GLU A 96 15.90 -11.92 4.27
CA GLU A 96 16.45 -12.95 5.15
C GLU A 96 15.95 -12.80 6.58
N GLU A 97 16.00 -11.59 7.14
CA GLU A 97 15.49 -11.27 8.47
C GLU A 97 13.98 -11.51 8.56
N TYR A 98 13.23 -11.10 7.54
CA TYR A 98 11.79 -11.34 7.47
C TYR A 98 11.47 -12.84 7.40
N GLY A 99 12.29 -13.60 6.68
CA GLY A 99 12.22 -15.07 6.63
C GLY A 99 12.43 -15.69 8.01
N ARG A 100 13.46 -15.25 8.75
CA ARG A 100 13.72 -15.70 10.13
C ARG A 100 12.55 -15.38 11.05
N MET A 101 12.00 -14.16 10.98
CA MET A 101 10.82 -13.77 11.77
C MET A 101 9.61 -14.69 11.51
N ILE A 102 9.38 -15.08 10.26
CA ILE A 102 8.32 -16.06 9.92
C ILE A 102 8.63 -17.45 10.48
N ASP A 103 9.88 -17.90 10.41
CA ASP A 103 10.25 -19.22 10.90
C ASP A 103 10.12 -19.32 12.42
N THR A 104 10.54 -18.27 13.16
CA THR A 104 10.45 -18.22 14.62
C THR A 104 9.03 -17.99 15.12
N GLY A 105 8.22 -17.25 14.37
CA GLY A 105 6.91 -16.78 14.81
C GLY A 105 5.76 -17.78 14.62
N GLN A 106 6.05 -19.05 14.35
CA GLN A 106 5.03 -20.07 14.12
C GLN A 106 4.86 -21.00 15.32
N SER A 107 3.62 -21.17 15.76
CA SER A 107 3.23 -22.12 16.79
C SER A 107 2.10 -23.03 16.29
N ASP A 108 2.17 -24.32 16.62
CA ASP A 108 1.08 -25.27 16.36
C ASP A 108 -0.13 -25.05 17.28
N GLN A 109 0.10 -24.41 18.43
CA GLN A 109 -0.94 -24.01 19.36
C GLN A 109 -1.18 -22.52 19.24
N VAL A 110 -2.44 -22.12 19.05
CA VAL A 110 -2.88 -20.73 19.06
C VAL A 110 -3.59 -20.46 20.39
N ALA A 111 -2.98 -19.62 21.23
CA ALA A 111 -3.44 -19.32 22.58
C ALA A 111 -4.59 -18.29 22.59
N TYR A 112 -4.65 -17.39 21.60
CA TYR A 112 -5.77 -16.47 21.43
C TYR A 112 -7.08 -17.26 21.21
N THR A 113 -7.92 -17.31 22.24
CA THR A 113 -9.10 -18.18 22.32
C THR A 113 -10.33 -17.36 22.64
N VAL A 114 -10.97 -16.81 21.60
CA VAL A 114 -12.25 -16.10 21.75
C VAL A 114 -13.36 -16.83 21.00
N ASN A 115 -13.17 -17.13 19.70
CA ASN A 115 -13.97 -18.08 18.90
C ASN A 115 -13.36 -18.29 17.49
N GLU A 116 -13.82 -19.30 16.75
CA GLU A 116 -13.36 -19.59 15.36
C GLU A 116 -13.61 -18.43 14.38
N GLY A 117 -14.69 -17.66 14.57
CA GLY A 117 -15.02 -16.54 13.69
C GLY A 117 -13.98 -15.43 13.76
N GLU A 118 -13.59 -15.04 14.98
CA GLU A 118 -12.56 -14.05 15.23
C GLU A 118 -11.18 -14.55 14.78
N LEU A 119 -10.86 -15.82 15.03
CA LEU A 119 -9.62 -16.42 14.53
C LEU A 119 -9.51 -16.38 13.01
N ASN A 120 -10.61 -16.59 12.29
CA ASN A 120 -10.64 -16.46 10.83
C ASN A 120 -10.39 -15.00 10.38
N LEU A 121 -10.98 -14.02 11.07
CA LEU A 121 -10.72 -12.61 10.78
C LEU A 121 -9.25 -12.21 11.03
N LEU A 122 -8.66 -12.71 12.12
CA LEU A 122 -7.24 -12.54 12.40
C LEU A 122 -6.36 -13.20 11.35
N GLU A 123 -6.72 -14.40 10.88
CA GLU A 123 -6.00 -15.06 9.79
C GLU A 123 -6.02 -14.22 8.51
N GLU A 124 -7.16 -13.61 8.15
CA GLU A 124 -7.27 -12.69 7.01
C GLU A 124 -6.44 -11.43 7.19
N GLU A 125 -6.45 -10.83 8.38
CA GLU A 125 -5.58 -9.70 8.73
C GLU A 125 -4.09 -10.06 8.53
N VAL A 126 -3.67 -11.24 9.01
CA VAL A 126 -2.31 -11.74 8.87
C VAL A 126 -1.94 -12.01 7.42
N LYS A 127 -2.85 -12.57 6.60
CA LYS A 127 -2.60 -12.77 5.17
C LYS A 127 -2.29 -11.45 4.47
N VAL A 128 -3.10 -10.41 4.70
CA VAL A 128 -2.90 -9.10 4.08
C VAL A 128 -1.65 -8.42 4.63
N SER A 129 -1.56 -8.25 5.95
CA SER A 129 -0.45 -7.54 6.59
C SER A 129 0.91 -8.18 6.31
N CYS A 130 1.01 -9.51 6.32
CA CYS A 130 2.27 -10.20 6.06
C CYS A 130 2.69 -10.07 4.60
N THR A 131 1.77 -10.25 3.66
CA THR A 131 2.09 -10.16 2.22
C THR A 131 2.49 -8.74 1.84
N GLN A 132 1.77 -7.73 2.33
CA GLN A 132 2.15 -6.32 2.18
C GLN A 132 3.48 -6.01 2.91
N GLY A 133 3.72 -6.60 4.08
CA GLY A 133 4.99 -6.47 4.82
C GLY A 133 6.21 -6.92 4.04
N VAL A 134 6.10 -7.95 3.19
CA VAL A 134 7.19 -8.39 2.30
C VAL A 134 7.63 -7.29 1.33
N LEU A 135 6.75 -6.35 0.96
CA LEU A 135 7.14 -5.21 0.13
C LEU A 135 8.17 -4.32 0.84
N LEU A 136 8.15 -4.28 2.18
CA LEU A 136 9.13 -3.53 2.96
C LEU A 136 10.55 -4.10 2.91
N CYS A 137 10.71 -5.33 2.45
CA CYS A 137 12.03 -5.93 2.21
C CYS A 137 12.71 -5.43 0.92
N LEU A 138 11.96 -4.77 0.03
CA LEU A 138 12.53 -4.04 -1.09
C LEU A 138 13.00 -2.65 -0.63
N ASN A 139 14.07 -2.16 -1.28
CA ASN A 139 14.38 -0.73 -1.21
C ASN A 139 13.22 0.10 -1.79
N GLU A 140 13.17 1.38 -1.45
CA GLU A 140 12.04 2.27 -1.69
C GLU A 140 11.72 2.40 -3.18
N LEU A 141 12.76 2.56 -4.01
CA LEU A 141 12.56 2.71 -5.46
C LEU A 141 12.04 1.43 -6.10
N ASP A 142 12.63 0.27 -5.78
CA ASP A 142 12.20 -1.01 -6.33
C ASP A 142 10.80 -1.38 -5.80
N ARG A 143 10.47 -1.01 -4.55
CA ARG A 143 9.12 -1.14 -3.97
C ARG A 143 8.10 -0.30 -4.73
N MET A 144 8.40 0.97 -4.97
CA MET A 144 7.53 1.88 -5.71
C MET A 144 7.28 1.38 -7.14
N ILE A 145 8.32 0.90 -7.82
CA ILE A 145 8.22 0.30 -9.16
C ILE A 145 7.29 -0.92 -9.14
N TYR A 146 7.45 -1.81 -8.16
CA TYR A 146 6.60 -2.98 -8.02
C TYR A 146 5.13 -2.58 -7.77
N ILE A 147 4.89 -1.64 -6.86
CA ILE A 147 3.53 -1.15 -6.55
C ILE A 147 2.87 -0.54 -7.79
N LEU A 148 3.54 0.40 -8.46
CA LEU A 148 2.98 1.06 -9.64
C LEU A 148 2.60 0.04 -10.73
N SER A 149 3.45 -0.95 -10.99
CA SER A 149 3.20 -1.93 -12.04
C SER A 149 2.17 -3.00 -11.62
N GLU A 150 2.40 -3.68 -10.50
CA GLU A 150 1.61 -4.86 -10.12
C GLU A 150 0.27 -4.52 -9.50
N LEU A 151 0.18 -3.40 -8.75
CA LEU A 151 -1.00 -3.05 -7.97
C LEU A 151 -1.81 -1.94 -8.64
N PHE A 152 -1.15 -1.01 -9.35
CA PHE A 152 -1.80 0.13 -9.99
C PHE A 152 -1.83 0.04 -11.53
N GLY A 153 -1.25 -1.01 -12.12
CA GLY A 153 -1.37 -1.31 -13.55
C GLY A 153 -0.57 -0.40 -14.48
N TYR A 154 0.37 0.40 -13.97
CA TYR A 154 1.23 1.24 -14.80
C TYR A 154 2.16 0.39 -15.66
N ASN A 155 2.21 0.70 -16.96
CA ASN A 155 3.20 0.08 -17.83
C ASN A 155 4.59 0.72 -17.65
N SER A 156 5.62 0.12 -18.28
CA SER A 156 7.00 0.58 -18.07
C SER A 156 7.28 1.99 -18.60
N VAL A 157 6.52 2.48 -19.58
CA VAL A 157 6.67 3.84 -20.10
C VAL A 157 6.07 4.83 -19.11
N GLU A 158 4.85 4.58 -18.64
CA GLU A 158 4.14 5.46 -17.72
C GLU A 158 4.81 5.51 -16.35
N GLY A 159 5.15 4.35 -15.78
CA GLY A 159 5.82 4.26 -14.49
C GLY A 159 7.22 4.89 -14.49
N ALA A 160 7.97 4.73 -15.59
CA ALA A 160 9.27 5.36 -15.75
C ALA A 160 9.17 6.89 -15.82
N ALA A 161 8.15 7.41 -16.49
CA ALA A 161 7.89 8.85 -16.55
C ALA A 161 7.52 9.45 -15.19
N LEU A 162 6.79 8.71 -14.34
CA LEU A 162 6.48 9.13 -12.96
C LEU A 162 7.75 9.21 -12.09
N LEU A 163 8.67 8.26 -12.27
CA LEU A 163 9.90 8.12 -11.49
C LEU A 163 11.10 8.88 -12.04
N ASN A 164 10.95 9.53 -13.20
CA ASN A 164 12.03 10.19 -13.92
C ASN A 164 13.25 9.28 -14.18
N ILE A 165 12.99 8.04 -14.63
CA ILE A 165 14.02 7.08 -15.06
C ILE A 165 13.74 6.60 -16.48
N SER A 166 14.68 5.90 -17.11
CA SER A 166 14.41 5.28 -18.42
C SER A 166 13.48 4.06 -18.30
N SER A 167 12.66 3.82 -19.33
CA SER A 167 11.79 2.62 -19.42
C SER A 167 12.60 1.32 -19.31
N ASP A 168 13.82 1.29 -19.84
CA ASP A 168 14.74 0.15 -19.70
C ASP A 168 15.19 -0.08 -18.25
N ASN A 169 15.56 0.98 -17.54
CA ASN A 169 15.93 0.89 -16.13
C ASN A 169 14.74 0.42 -15.29
N TYR A 170 13.54 0.97 -15.56
CA TYR A 170 12.29 0.55 -14.92
C TYR A 170 12.05 -0.96 -15.10
N ARG A 171 12.10 -1.47 -16.34
CA ARG A 171 11.92 -2.91 -16.65
C ARG A 171 12.93 -3.79 -15.92
N LYS A 172 14.21 -3.40 -15.92
CA LYS A 172 15.27 -4.15 -15.21
C LYS A 172 15.02 -4.19 -13.69
N LYS A 173 14.65 -3.06 -13.09
CA LYS A 173 14.30 -2.97 -11.66
C LYS A 173 13.07 -3.80 -11.31
N LEU A 174 11.99 -3.66 -12.10
CA LEU A 174 10.76 -4.43 -11.91
C LEU A 174 11.01 -5.94 -12.00
N SER A 175 11.78 -6.39 -12.98
CA SER A 175 12.16 -7.81 -13.11
C SER A 175 12.87 -8.33 -11.87
N ARG A 176 13.82 -7.55 -11.32
CA ARG A 176 14.54 -7.91 -10.08
C ARG A 176 13.61 -7.93 -8.87
N ALA A 177 12.73 -6.93 -8.72
CA ALA A 177 11.76 -6.87 -7.62
C ALA A 177 10.80 -8.07 -7.65
N ARG A 178 10.23 -8.37 -8.83
CA ARG A 178 9.38 -9.56 -9.06
C ARG A 178 10.10 -10.85 -8.69
N HIS A 179 11.36 -11.00 -9.10
CA HIS A 179 12.14 -12.19 -8.79
C HIS A 179 12.36 -12.37 -7.28
N LYS A 180 12.76 -11.30 -6.57
CA LYS A 180 12.94 -11.34 -5.11
C LYS A 180 11.65 -11.74 -4.37
N ILE A 181 10.54 -11.06 -4.68
CA ILE A 181 9.24 -11.33 -4.05
C ILE A 181 8.78 -12.76 -4.37
N ARG A 182 8.86 -13.18 -5.63
CA ARG A 182 8.46 -14.53 -6.04
C ARG A 182 9.26 -15.60 -5.30
N ASN A 183 10.59 -15.49 -5.29
CA ASN A 183 11.44 -16.48 -4.62
C ASN A 183 11.13 -16.55 -3.12
N PHE A 184 10.96 -15.39 -2.47
CA PHE A 184 10.59 -15.34 -1.07
C PHE A 184 9.24 -16.02 -0.79
N LEU A 185 8.19 -15.63 -1.52
CA LEU A 185 6.86 -16.19 -1.31
C LEU A 185 6.78 -17.68 -1.67
N GLN A 186 7.46 -18.13 -2.73
CA GLN A 186 7.52 -19.55 -3.09
C GLN A 186 8.24 -20.40 -2.04
N SER A 187 9.29 -19.87 -1.41
CA SER A 187 10.04 -20.61 -0.40
C SER A 187 9.39 -20.59 0.98
N LYS A 188 8.75 -19.49 1.37
CA LYS A 188 8.26 -19.28 2.74
C LYS A 188 6.75 -19.35 2.88
N CYS A 189 5.97 -18.86 1.92
CA CYS A 189 4.55 -18.59 2.12
C CYS A 189 3.63 -19.75 1.71
N GLY A 190 2.99 -20.38 2.70
CA GLY A 190 1.99 -21.45 2.49
C GLY A 190 0.77 -21.06 1.65
N LEU A 191 0.46 -19.76 1.55
CA LEU A 191 -0.62 -19.26 0.70
C LEU A 191 -0.28 -19.36 -0.80
N VAL A 192 1.01 -19.23 -1.14
CA VAL A 192 1.50 -19.24 -2.53
C VAL A 192 2.00 -20.64 -2.91
N ASN A 193 2.75 -21.28 -2.02
CA ASN A 193 3.27 -22.64 -2.17
C ASN A 193 2.84 -23.50 -0.98
N GLU A 194 2.00 -24.50 -1.23
CA GLU A 194 1.43 -25.37 -0.19
C GLU A 194 2.50 -26.17 0.57
N SER A 195 3.62 -26.47 -0.08
CA SER A 195 4.77 -27.17 0.51
C SER A 195 5.61 -26.28 1.43
N ALA A 196 5.44 -24.95 1.39
CA ALA A 196 6.15 -24.05 2.28
C ALA A 196 5.61 -24.16 3.71
N SER A 197 6.43 -23.90 4.73
CA SER A 197 6.07 -24.12 6.14
C SER A 197 5.09 -23.09 6.69
N CYS A 198 5.12 -21.83 6.23
CA CYS A 198 4.33 -20.75 6.83
C CYS A 198 2.82 -21.03 6.79
N ARG A 199 2.13 -20.88 7.92
CA ARG A 199 0.67 -20.80 8.00
C ARG A 199 0.25 -19.52 8.72
N CYS A 200 -0.69 -18.77 8.14
CA CYS A 200 -1.07 -17.46 8.69
C CYS A 200 -1.62 -17.58 10.12
N ARG A 201 -2.49 -18.58 10.34
CA ARG A 201 -3.08 -18.87 11.65
C ARG A 201 -2.05 -19.15 12.74
N LYS A 202 -0.96 -19.84 12.41
CA LYS A 202 0.12 -20.20 13.34
C LYS A 202 0.95 -19.00 13.82
N LYS A 203 0.75 -17.81 13.23
CA LYS A 203 1.51 -16.60 13.57
C LYS A 203 0.71 -15.59 14.39
N ILE A 204 -0.56 -15.88 14.69
CA ILE A 204 -1.47 -14.91 15.31
C ILE A 204 -0.89 -14.40 16.64
N ASP A 205 -0.59 -15.29 17.59
CA ASP A 205 -0.10 -14.88 18.91
C ASP A 205 1.22 -14.14 18.82
N PHE A 206 2.17 -14.66 18.04
CA PHE A 206 3.46 -14.01 17.83
C PHE A 206 3.34 -12.58 17.28
N LEU A 207 2.42 -12.34 16.34
CA LEU A 207 2.20 -11.01 15.79
C LEU A 207 1.45 -10.10 16.77
N ILE A 208 0.63 -10.65 17.68
CA ILE A 208 0.03 -9.90 18.78
C ILE A 208 1.12 -9.45 19.76
N ASP A 209 2.02 -10.36 20.15
CA ASP A 209 3.12 -10.07 21.07
C ASP A 209 4.07 -8.98 20.52
N LEU A 210 4.31 -8.99 19.21
CA LEU A 210 5.07 -7.96 18.52
C LEU A 210 4.28 -6.67 18.25
N GLN A 211 3.01 -6.60 18.64
CA GLN A 211 2.11 -5.47 18.38
C GLN A 211 1.92 -5.16 16.88
N LEU A 212 2.12 -6.17 16.03
CA LEU A 212 1.89 -6.11 14.58
C LEU A 212 0.47 -6.57 14.20
N LEU A 213 -0.24 -7.19 15.14
CA LEU A 213 -1.63 -7.59 15.04
C LEU A 213 -2.37 -7.10 16.30
N ASN A 214 -3.45 -6.34 16.12
CA ASN A 214 -4.32 -5.93 17.23
C ASN A 214 -5.70 -6.57 17.04
N PRO A 215 -6.11 -7.53 17.89
CA PRO A 215 -7.39 -8.21 17.73
C PRO A 215 -8.63 -7.32 17.89
N GLU A 216 -8.52 -6.24 18.68
CA GLU A 216 -9.61 -5.28 18.88
C GLU A 216 -9.69 -4.25 17.74
N ARG A 217 -8.64 -4.16 16.91
CA ARG A 217 -8.51 -3.15 15.86
C ARG A 217 -7.83 -3.71 14.61
N LEU A 218 -8.56 -4.53 13.88
CA LEU A 218 -8.11 -5.07 12.59
C LEU A 218 -8.03 -3.95 11.55
N ARG A 219 -6.93 -3.91 10.77
CA ARG A 219 -6.70 -2.86 9.78
C ARG A 219 -7.27 -3.19 8.41
N PHE A 220 -7.33 -4.48 8.08
CA PHE A 220 -7.58 -4.99 6.73
C PHE A 220 -8.71 -6.04 6.68
N ALA A 221 -8.91 -6.82 7.76
CA ALA A 221 -9.78 -7.99 7.76
C ALA A 221 -11.25 -7.72 7.41
N HIS A 222 -11.80 -6.57 7.83
CA HIS A 222 -13.20 -6.20 7.61
C HIS A 222 -13.61 -6.11 6.13
N LEU A 223 -12.63 -6.06 5.22
CA LEU A 223 -12.83 -5.84 3.78
C LEU A 223 -12.37 -7.04 2.93
N SER A 224 -11.81 -8.08 3.56
CA SER A 224 -11.25 -9.26 2.88
C SER A 224 -12.28 -10.27 2.36
N LYS A 225 -13.59 -10.03 2.56
CA LYS A 225 -14.64 -10.94 2.07
C LYS A 225 -14.52 -11.10 0.56
N ARG A 226 -13.83 -12.15 0.12
CA ARG A 226 -13.84 -12.84 -1.20
C ARG A 226 -12.53 -12.88 -2.00
N SER A 227 -11.48 -12.14 -1.69
CA SER A 227 -10.39 -11.96 -2.67
C SER A 227 -9.25 -13.00 -2.57
N ILE A 228 -8.84 -13.42 -1.36
CA ILE A 228 -7.69 -14.33 -1.18
C ILE A 228 -8.05 -15.80 -1.46
N ASP A 229 -9.29 -16.23 -1.20
CA ASP A 229 -9.74 -17.58 -1.57
C ASP A 229 -9.72 -17.82 -3.09
N VAL A 230 -9.91 -16.77 -3.89
CA VAL A 230 -9.76 -16.82 -5.34
C VAL A 230 -8.30 -17.04 -5.71
N VAL A 231 -7.36 -16.44 -4.98
CA VAL A 231 -5.91 -16.63 -5.22
C VAL A 231 -5.51 -18.09 -5.04
N ARG A 232 -6.06 -18.80 -4.04
CA ARG A 232 -5.79 -20.24 -3.85
C ARG A 232 -6.22 -21.10 -5.04
N LYS A 233 -7.18 -20.63 -5.85
CA LYS A 233 -7.66 -21.36 -7.05
C LYS A 233 -6.81 -21.13 -8.30
N LEU A 234 -5.88 -20.17 -8.27
CA LEU A 234 -4.98 -19.88 -9.40
C LEU A 234 -3.81 -20.86 -9.45
N GLN A 235 -3.12 -20.95 -10.60
CA GLN A 235 -1.89 -21.75 -10.70
C GLN A 235 -0.75 -21.10 -9.90
N HIS A 236 0.19 -21.91 -9.38
CA HIS A 236 1.26 -21.44 -8.47
C HIS A 236 2.05 -20.22 -8.96
N LEU A 237 2.29 -20.11 -10.28
CA LEU A 237 3.02 -18.98 -10.88
C LEU A 237 2.22 -17.66 -10.89
N GLU A 238 0.89 -17.75 -10.91
CA GLU A 238 -0.02 -16.60 -10.96
C GLU A 238 -0.37 -16.07 -9.56
N ARG A 239 -0.21 -16.92 -8.54
CA ARG A 239 -0.56 -16.59 -7.13
C ARG A 239 0.23 -15.40 -6.59
N THR A 240 1.50 -15.24 -6.95
CA THR A 240 2.38 -14.20 -6.36
C THR A 240 1.84 -12.80 -6.57
N ALA A 241 1.51 -12.41 -7.80
CA ALA A 241 0.95 -11.08 -8.09
C ALA A 241 -0.50 -10.97 -7.61
N ALA A 242 -1.28 -12.04 -7.78
CA ALA A 242 -2.69 -12.08 -7.40
C ALA A 242 -2.90 -11.84 -5.90
N VAL A 243 -2.01 -12.32 -5.01
CA VAL A 243 -2.06 -12.01 -3.58
C VAL A 243 -2.10 -10.50 -3.36
N TYR A 244 -1.26 -9.73 -4.03
CA TYR A 244 -1.20 -8.27 -3.87
C TYR A 244 -2.40 -7.56 -4.50
N GLN A 245 -2.81 -8.00 -5.69
CA GLN A 245 -3.94 -7.44 -6.43
C GLN A 245 -5.29 -7.73 -5.77
N SER A 246 -5.38 -8.80 -4.97
CA SER A 246 -6.57 -9.18 -4.24
C SER A 246 -6.88 -8.23 -3.07
N VAL A 247 -5.91 -7.45 -2.59
CA VAL A 247 -6.13 -6.54 -1.46
C VAL A 247 -6.87 -5.28 -1.94
N PRO A 248 -8.09 -5.00 -1.44
CA PRO A 248 -8.88 -3.88 -1.91
C PRO A 248 -8.21 -2.53 -1.62
N ASN A 249 -8.76 -1.49 -2.27
CA ASN A 249 -8.45 -0.10 -1.92
C ASN A 249 -9.23 0.31 -0.66
N PHE A 250 -8.64 1.22 0.10
CA PHE A 250 -9.14 1.73 1.37
C PHE A 250 -9.58 3.18 1.23
N ASP A 251 -10.65 3.55 1.92
CA ASP A 251 -11.01 4.95 2.07
C ASP A 251 -10.00 5.64 2.99
N ALA A 252 -9.54 6.82 2.60
CA ALA A 252 -8.75 7.68 3.45
C ALA A 252 -9.54 8.03 4.72
N PRO A 253 -8.88 8.08 5.90
CA PRO A 253 -9.53 8.43 7.16
C PRO A 253 -10.34 9.72 7.07
N GLN A 254 -11.58 9.71 7.58
CA GLN A 254 -12.50 10.85 7.44
C GLN A 254 -11.96 12.14 8.07
N ASP A 255 -11.20 12.02 9.15
CA ASP A 255 -10.59 13.14 9.86
C ASP A 255 -9.41 13.79 9.11
N LEU A 256 -8.96 13.18 8.00
CA LEU A 256 -7.88 13.73 7.16
C LEU A 256 -8.24 15.09 6.56
N ILE A 257 -9.48 15.28 6.12
CA ILE A 257 -9.93 16.55 5.54
C ILE A 257 -10.00 17.64 6.62
N ASN A 258 -10.47 17.31 7.82
CA ASN A 258 -10.54 18.25 8.92
C ASN A 258 -9.14 18.74 9.32
N ARG A 259 -8.18 17.82 9.46
CA ARG A 259 -6.78 18.17 9.75
C ARG A 259 -6.11 18.97 8.64
N LEU A 260 -6.47 18.72 7.36
CA LEU A 260 -6.02 19.57 6.25
C LEU A 260 -6.56 21.00 6.36
N LYS A 261 -7.84 21.18 6.71
CA LYS A 261 -8.44 22.50 6.91
C LYS A 261 -7.76 23.28 8.04
N GLU A 262 -7.50 22.61 9.16
CA GLU A 262 -6.75 23.18 10.29
C GLU A 262 -5.33 23.60 9.89
N THR A 263 -4.62 22.76 9.13
CA THR A 263 -3.22 23.02 8.71
C THR A 263 -3.12 24.20 7.74
N LEU A 264 -4.15 24.44 6.95
CA LEU A 264 -4.15 25.45 5.89
C LEU A 264 -4.74 26.80 6.31
N GLU A 265 -5.15 26.96 7.59
CA GLU A 265 -5.82 28.17 8.11
C GLU A 265 -6.90 28.71 7.15
N VAL A 266 -7.72 27.82 6.61
CA VAL A 266 -8.83 28.21 5.72
C VAL A 266 -10.06 28.48 6.58
N ASP A 267 -10.19 29.72 7.06
CA ASP A 267 -11.50 30.32 7.38
C ASP A 267 -12.35 30.47 6.10
#